data_AF-A0A4U0WYM4-F1
#
_entry.id   AF-A0A4U0WYM4-F1
#
_cell.length_a   1.000
_cell.length_b   1.000
_cell.length_c   1.000
_cell.angle_alpha   90.00
_cell.angle_beta   90.00
_cell.angle_gamma   90.00
#
_symmetry.space_group_name_H-M   'P 1'
#
loop_
_entity.id
_entity.type
_entity.pdbx_description
1 polymer ?
#
loop_
_entity_poly.entity_id
_entity_poly.type
_entity_poly.pdbx_seq_one_letter_code
_entity_poly.pdbx_strand_id
1 'polypeptide(L)'
;MASRRAAGRIVRGLGYTSAAAAVGGGVLYLSYRPRDIPGSEAAAVPPPTYGEGGIFRPPSFPNVKTRAEQIADLKRSSGTVSGAVEKAQSGITSLLKGDANDVQESNQGGKDEPYDLLVIGGGATGTGIALDAATRGLRVAMVDRDDFASGTSSKSTKLVHGGVRYLEKAVFELDYNQYKLVKEALRERRYFLDTAPHLSSWLPIMIPVDKWWKAPYFWAGTKAYDFLAGSENIESSYFLTKSKALDAFPMLKKSGLVGALVYYDGAHNDSRMNVSLAMTAALYGATIVNHVEITGLEKDADGRLI
;
A
#
# COMPACT_ATOMS: atom_id res chain seq x y z
N MET A 1 64.47 6.47 30.32
CA MET A 1 63.97 6.16 28.95
C MET A 1 63.02 4.95 28.97
N ALA A 2 61.85 5.00 29.64
CA ALA A 2 61.01 3.79 29.77
C ALA A 2 59.48 4.02 29.73
N SER A 3 58.96 5.18 29.32
CA SER A 3 57.49 5.42 29.33
C SER A 3 56.80 5.41 27.96
N ARG A 4 57.52 5.38 26.84
CA ARG A 4 56.90 5.47 25.49
C ARG A 4 56.50 4.12 24.85
N ARG A 5 56.86 2.97 25.44
CA ARG A 5 56.61 1.65 24.82
C ARG A 5 55.30 0.97 25.26
N ALA A 6 54.68 1.39 26.37
CA ALA A 6 53.48 0.75 26.91
C ALA A 6 52.17 1.22 26.23
N ALA A 7 52.07 2.51 25.90
CA ALA A 7 50.86 3.10 25.29
C ALA A 7 50.52 2.50 23.92
N GLY A 8 51.52 2.17 23.10
CA GLY A 8 51.31 1.62 21.76
C GLY A 8 50.72 0.21 21.72
N ARG A 9 50.88 -0.61 22.78
CA ARG A 9 50.33 -1.98 22.84
C ARG A 9 48.85 -1.98 23.21
N ILE A 10 48.43 -1.12 24.14
CA ILE A 10 47.04 -1.02 24.59
C ILE A 10 46.17 -0.39 23.48
N VAL A 11 46.66 0.67 22.84
CA VAL A 11 45.95 1.33 21.73
C VAL A 11 45.78 0.39 20.53
N ARG A 12 46.79 -0.44 20.23
CA ARG A 12 46.67 -1.47 19.18
C ARG A 12 45.66 -2.54 19.55
N GLY A 13 45.65 -3.03 20.79
CA GLY A 13 44.66 -3.99 21.28
C GLY A 13 43.22 -3.49 21.15
N LEU A 14 42.96 -2.24 21.58
CA LEU A 14 41.66 -1.58 21.41
C LEU A 14 41.29 -1.37 19.94
N GLY A 15 42.26 -1.04 19.08
CA GLY A 15 42.05 -0.92 17.63
C GLY A 15 41.59 -2.23 17.00
N TYR A 16 42.22 -3.36 17.36
CA TYR A 16 41.84 -4.68 16.82
C TYR A 16 40.47 -5.14 17.33
N THR A 17 40.12 -4.89 18.59
CA THR A 17 38.78 -5.24 19.11
C THR A 17 37.68 -4.40 18.47
N SER A 18 37.91 -3.10 18.27
CA SER A 18 36.96 -2.22 17.58
C SER A 18 36.79 -2.59 16.11
N ALA A 19 37.88 -2.91 15.42
CA ALA A 19 37.84 -3.37 14.04
C ALA A 19 37.15 -4.73 13.90
N ALA A 20 37.44 -5.69 14.80
CA ALA A 20 36.78 -6.99 14.80
C ALA A 20 35.28 -6.88 15.13
N ALA A 21 34.89 -5.99 16.05
CA ALA A 21 33.49 -5.71 16.35
C ALA A 21 32.76 -5.02 15.18
N ALA A 22 33.41 -4.07 14.50
CA ALA A 22 32.84 -3.39 13.34
C ALA A 22 32.71 -4.32 12.13
N VAL A 23 33.72 -5.15 11.86
CA VAL A 23 33.69 -6.13 10.77
C VAL A 23 32.73 -7.27 11.09
N GLY A 24 32.79 -7.83 12.30
CA GLY A 24 31.88 -8.88 12.75
C GLY A 24 30.43 -8.42 12.77
N GLY A 25 30.16 -7.23 13.29
CA GLY A 25 28.85 -6.59 13.28
C GLY A 25 28.37 -6.24 11.87
N GLY A 26 29.26 -5.78 10.99
CA GLY A 26 28.96 -5.50 9.58
C GLY A 26 28.64 -6.76 8.79
N VAL A 27 29.37 -7.86 9.01
CA VAL A 27 29.11 -9.17 8.39
C VAL A 27 27.80 -9.76 8.92
N LEU A 28 27.57 -9.74 10.24
CA LEU A 28 26.29 -10.16 10.82
C LEU A 28 25.13 -9.33 10.27
N TYR A 29 25.29 -8.01 10.19
CA TYR A 29 24.29 -7.13 9.60
C TYR A 29 24.06 -7.45 8.13
N LEU A 30 25.08 -7.64 7.30
CA LEU A 30 24.92 -7.96 5.87
C LEU A 30 24.39 -9.39 5.63
N SER A 31 24.68 -10.34 6.52
CA SER A 31 24.21 -11.72 6.45
C SER A 31 22.79 -11.92 7.00
N TYR A 32 22.39 -11.14 8.01
CA TYR A 32 21.05 -11.20 8.62
C TYR A 32 20.13 -10.05 8.20
N ARG A 33 20.63 -9.05 7.46
CA ARG A 33 19.75 -8.02 6.86
C ARG A 33 18.78 -8.75 5.96
N PRO A 34 17.47 -8.69 6.24
CA PRO A 34 16.49 -9.33 5.39
C PRO A 34 16.62 -8.69 4.01
N ARG A 35 16.94 -9.51 3.00
CA ARG A 35 17.14 -9.06 1.62
C ARG A 35 15.80 -8.74 0.94
N ASP A 36 14.77 -9.47 1.34
CA ASP A 36 13.38 -9.20 1.02
C ASP A 36 12.67 -8.88 2.34
N ILE A 37 12.63 -7.59 2.71
CA ILE A 37 11.73 -7.16 3.79
C ILE A 37 10.36 -7.07 3.13
N PRO A 38 9.38 -7.92 3.49
CA PRO A 38 8.04 -7.78 2.94
C PRO A 38 7.51 -6.38 3.22
N GLY A 39 7.19 -5.63 2.16
CA GLY A 39 6.84 -4.21 2.27
C GLY A 39 7.97 -3.22 1.98
N SER A 40 9.19 -3.64 1.59
CA SER A 40 10.26 -2.73 1.11
C SER A 40 10.52 -2.76 -0.40
N GLU A 41 9.71 -3.48 -1.16
CA GLU A 41 9.79 -3.50 -2.63
C GLU A 41 9.47 -2.11 -3.21
N ALA A 42 9.56 -1.88 -4.52
CA ALA A 42 8.95 -0.68 -5.12
C ALA A 42 7.43 -0.85 -5.15
N ALA A 43 6.64 0.23 -5.22
CA ALA A 43 5.20 0.07 -5.46
C ALA A 43 5.03 -0.79 -6.71
N ALA A 44 4.08 -1.73 -6.67
CA ALA A 44 3.77 -2.55 -7.84
C ALA A 44 3.43 -1.67 -9.06
N VAL A 45 2.87 -0.48 -8.80
CA VAL A 45 2.52 0.53 -9.78
C VAL A 45 3.11 1.87 -9.32
N PRO A 46 4.04 2.50 -10.07
CA PRO A 46 4.59 3.80 -9.71
C PRO A 46 3.50 4.88 -9.79
N PRO A 47 3.58 5.97 -9.00
CA PRO A 47 2.61 7.05 -9.06
C PRO A 47 2.61 7.73 -10.45
N PRO A 48 1.48 8.31 -10.87
CA PRO A 48 1.40 9.04 -12.14
C PRO A 48 2.41 10.19 -12.18
N THR A 49 2.95 10.45 -13.37
CA THR A 49 3.95 11.52 -13.57
C THR A 49 3.42 12.56 -14.54
N TYR A 50 4.02 13.75 -14.52
CA TYR A 50 3.74 14.80 -15.51
C TYR A 50 4.95 14.89 -16.45
N GLY A 51 4.71 14.72 -17.75
CA GLY A 51 5.74 14.92 -18.78
C GLY A 51 6.05 16.40 -19.00
N GLU A 52 7.07 16.68 -19.82
CA GLU A 52 7.33 18.04 -20.31
C GLU A 52 6.04 18.63 -20.93
N GLY A 53 5.66 19.84 -20.50
CA GLY A 53 4.41 20.49 -20.90
C GLY A 53 3.20 20.20 -20.01
N GLY A 54 3.36 19.49 -18.88
CA GLY A 54 2.27 19.26 -17.92
C GLY A 54 1.28 18.18 -18.34
N ILE A 55 1.63 17.37 -19.36
CA ILE A 55 0.80 16.27 -19.84
C ILE A 55 0.82 15.16 -18.79
N PHE A 56 -0.36 14.82 -18.26
CA PHE A 56 -0.55 13.72 -17.32
C PHE A 56 -0.19 12.39 -17.98
N ARG A 57 0.80 11.69 -17.44
CA ARG A 57 1.17 10.33 -17.84
C ARG A 57 0.55 9.34 -16.86
N PRO A 58 -0.37 8.49 -17.32
CA PRO A 58 -0.94 7.45 -16.46
C PRO A 58 0.17 6.51 -15.95
N PRO A 59 -0.03 5.89 -14.78
CA PRO A 59 0.97 4.99 -14.23
C PRO A 59 1.17 3.76 -15.14
N SER A 60 2.41 3.29 -15.25
CA SER A 60 2.72 2.07 -15.99
C SER A 60 2.57 0.86 -15.09
N PHE A 61 1.61 -0.01 -15.42
CA PHE A 61 1.39 -1.25 -14.71
C PHE A 61 2.46 -2.29 -15.11
N PRO A 62 2.83 -3.21 -14.21
CA PRO A 62 3.80 -4.26 -14.51
C PRO A 62 3.33 -5.12 -15.67
N ASN A 63 4.28 -5.69 -16.42
CA ASN A 63 3.96 -6.51 -17.58
C ASN A 63 3.16 -7.73 -17.13
N VAL A 64 1.88 -7.73 -17.47
CA VAL A 64 0.92 -8.67 -16.92
C VAL A 64 0.98 -9.95 -17.76
N LYS A 65 0.76 -11.10 -17.12
CA LYS A 65 0.54 -12.38 -17.81
C LYS A 65 -0.45 -12.17 -18.95
N THR A 66 -0.33 -12.92 -20.03
CA THR A 66 -1.30 -12.80 -21.12
C THR A 66 -2.71 -13.09 -20.60
N ARG A 67 -3.74 -12.53 -21.25
CA ARG A 67 -5.14 -12.80 -20.87
C ARG A 67 -5.42 -14.30 -20.72
N ALA A 68 -4.89 -15.11 -21.64
CA ALA A 68 -5.03 -16.57 -21.59
C ALA A 68 -4.42 -17.19 -20.31
N GLU A 69 -3.23 -16.72 -19.90
CA GLU A 69 -2.57 -17.18 -18.68
C GLU A 69 -3.28 -16.73 -17.42
N GLN A 70 -3.81 -15.51 -17.38
CA GLN A 70 -4.59 -15.02 -16.24
C GLN A 70 -5.91 -15.76 -16.08
N ILE A 71 -6.63 -15.98 -17.18
CA ILE A 71 -7.84 -16.81 -17.19
C ILE A 71 -7.50 -18.23 -16.75
N ALA A 72 -6.36 -18.78 -17.18
CA ALA A 72 -5.92 -20.09 -16.75
C ALA A 72 -5.60 -20.13 -15.25
N ASP A 73 -4.98 -19.10 -14.69
CA ASP A 73 -4.73 -18.97 -13.26
C ASP A 73 -6.03 -18.81 -12.45
N LEU A 74 -6.99 -18.02 -12.92
CA LEU A 74 -8.32 -17.89 -12.32
C LEU A 74 -9.08 -19.23 -12.33
N LYS A 75 -9.01 -19.96 -13.44
CA LYS A 75 -9.61 -21.31 -13.55
C LYS A 75 -8.90 -22.33 -12.65
N ARG A 76 -7.59 -22.19 -12.44
CA ARG A 76 -6.83 -22.99 -11.47
C ARG A 76 -7.26 -22.70 -10.04
N SER A 77 -7.38 -21.42 -9.66
CA SER A 77 -7.76 -21.03 -8.29
C SER A 77 -9.23 -21.32 -7.97
N SER A 78 -10.11 -21.38 -8.98
CA SER A 78 -11.51 -21.77 -8.83
C SER A 78 -11.77 -23.29 -8.80
N GLY A 79 -10.73 -24.13 -8.86
CA GLY A 79 -10.86 -25.60 -8.80
C GLY A 79 -11.30 -26.27 -10.10
N THR A 80 -11.23 -25.59 -11.24
CA THR A 80 -11.78 -26.03 -12.54
C THR A 80 -10.80 -26.93 -13.35
N VAL A 81 -9.80 -27.53 -12.71
CA VAL A 81 -8.80 -28.36 -13.40
C VAL A 81 -9.24 -29.82 -13.44
N SER A 82 -10.29 -30.09 -14.21
CA SER A 82 -10.60 -31.44 -14.69
C SER A 82 -10.65 -31.51 -16.22
N GLY A 83 -10.97 -30.42 -16.93
CA GLY A 83 -11.07 -30.41 -18.40
C GLY A 83 -9.83 -29.94 -19.17
N ALA A 84 -8.75 -29.52 -18.49
CA ALA A 84 -7.58 -28.93 -19.15
C ALA A 84 -6.71 -29.97 -19.89
N VAL A 85 -6.80 -31.25 -19.53
CA VAL A 85 -6.06 -32.34 -20.18
C VAL A 85 -6.63 -32.66 -21.57
N GLU A 86 -7.95 -32.56 -21.76
CA GLU A 86 -8.59 -32.81 -23.07
C GLU A 86 -8.32 -31.69 -24.08
N LYS A 87 -8.29 -30.41 -23.66
CA LYS A 87 -8.00 -29.29 -24.57
C LYS A 87 -6.52 -29.21 -25.00
N ALA A 88 -5.60 -29.71 -24.19
CA ALA A 88 -4.18 -29.76 -24.53
C ALA A 88 -3.89 -30.63 -25.77
N GLN A 89 -4.68 -31.68 -26.00
CA GLN A 89 -4.56 -32.51 -27.22
C GLN A 89 -5.06 -31.80 -28.49
N SER A 90 -6.05 -30.91 -28.38
CA SER A 90 -6.59 -30.15 -29.52
C SER A 90 -5.70 -28.96 -29.93
N GLY A 91 -5.01 -28.33 -28.97
CA GLY A 91 -4.13 -27.18 -29.24
C GLY A 91 -2.86 -27.52 -30.03
N ILE A 92 -2.34 -28.75 -29.87
CA ILE A 92 -1.17 -29.22 -30.62
C ILE A 92 -1.47 -29.33 -32.13
N THR A 93 -2.73 -29.59 -32.51
CA THR A 93 -3.16 -29.67 -33.91
C THR A 93 -3.30 -28.29 -34.56
N SER A 94 -3.58 -27.25 -33.77
CA SER A 94 -3.72 -25.86 -34.22
C SER A 94 -2.37 -25.15 -34.38
N LEU A 95 -1.38 -25.49 -33.55
CA LEU A 95 0.00 -24.97 -33.64
C LEU A 95 0.74 -25.32 -34.93
N LEU A 96 0.24 -26.29 -35.71
CA LEU A 96 0.78 -26.66 -37.01
C LEU A 96 0.26 -25.80 -38.18
N LYS A 97 -0.71 -24.90 -37.93
CA LYS A 97 -1.15 -23.89 -38.89
C LYS A 97 -0.80 -22.51 -38.35
N GLY A 98 0.40 -22.06 -38.67
CA GLY A 98 0.87 -20.74 -38.29
C GLY A 98 0.12 -19.65 -39.04
N ASP A 99 -0.26 -18.61 -38.31
CA ASP A 99 -0.33 -17.26 -38.85
C ASP A 99 0.19 -16.29 -37.79
N ALA A 100 1.22 -15.55 -38.19
CA ALA A 100 1.88 -14.53 -37.41
C ALA A 100 1.32 -13.18 -37.88
N ASN A 101 0.33 -12.65 -37.15
CA ASN A 101 -0.08 -11.24 -37.17
C ASN A 101 -1.20 -11.10 -36.13
N ASP A 102 -0.86 -10.72 -34.89
CA ASP A 102 -1.86 -10.19 -33.94
C ASP A 102 -1.18 -9.51 -32.76
N VAL A 103 -0.82 -8.24 -32.94
CA VAL A 103 -0.50 -7.33 -31.83
C VAL A 103 -1.24 -6.01 -32.07
N GLN A 104 -2.56 -6.04 -32.34
CA GLN A 104 -3.37 -4.82 -32.32
C GLN A 104 -4.90 -4.97 -32.32
N GLU A 105 -5.49 -6.00 -31.71
CA GLU A 105 -6.96 -6.06 -31.59
C GLU A 105 -7.39 -6.96 -30.40
N SER A 106 -7.64 -6.42 -29.19
CA SER A 106 -8.21 -7.27 -28.11
C SER A 106 -8.80 -6.53 -26.90
N ASN A 107 -9.51 -5.41 -27.10
CA ASN A 107 -10.28 -4.83 -25.98
C ASN A 107 -11.78 -4.60 -26.24
N GLN A 108 -12.32 -5.22 -27.30
CA GLN A 108 -13.76 -5.31 -27.51
C GLN A 108 -14.14 -6.78 -27.73
N GLY A 109 -14.08 -7.56 -26.65
CA GLY A 109 -14.74 -8.87 -26.68
C GLY A 109 -16.25 -8.64 -26.85
N GLY A 110 -16.89 -9.47 -27.67
CA GLY A 110 -18.30 -9.30 -28.04
C GLY A 110 -19.25 -9.16 -26.84
N LYS A 111 -20.41 -8.54 -27.07
CA LYS A 111 -21.46 -8.33 -26.05
C LYS A 111 -21.92 -9.62 -25.35
N ASP A 112 -21.66 -10.78 -25.93
CA ASP A 112 -22.15 -12.09 -25.46
C ASP A 112 -21.04 -12.98 -24.84
N GLU A 113 -19.83 -12.46 -24.68
CA GLU A 113 -18.75 -13.22 -24.03
C GLU A 113 -18.77 -12.99 -22.50
N PRO A 114 -18.58 -14.06 -21.69
CA PRO A 114 -18.65 -13.97 -20.24
C PRO A 114 -17.53 -13.10 -19.66
N TYR A 115 -17.83 -12.44 -18.53
CA TYR A 115 -16.82 -11.74 -17.74
C TYR A 115 -15.85 -12.73 -17.09
N ASP A 116 -14.59 -12.34 -16.99
CA ASP A 116 -13.54 -13.12 -16.32
C ASP A 116 -13.63 -12.97 -14.78
N LEU A 117 -14.14 -11.83 -14.29
CA LEU A 117 -14.31 -11.54 -12.87
C LEU A 117 -15.57 -10.71 -12.63
N LEU A 118 -16.41 -11.15 -11.68
CA LEU A 118 -17.52 -10.38 -11.12
C LEU A 118 -17.15 -9.91 -9.70
N VAL A 119 -17.18 -8.61 -9.46
CA VAL A 119 -16.95 -7.97 -8.17
C VAL A 119 -18.29 -7.51 -7.59
N ILE A 120 -18.60 -7.98 -6.39
CA ILE A 120 -19.85 -7.65 -5.68
C ILE A 120 -19.55 -6.61 -4.59
N GLY A 121 -20.09 -5.41 -4.77
CA GLY A 121 -19.90 -4.25 -3.91
C GLY A 121 -18.90 -3.23 -4.48
N GLY A 122 -19.32 -1.98 -4.57
CA GLY A 122 -18.56 -0.82 -5.05
C GLY A 122 -18.06 0.10 -3.92
N GLY A 123 -17.66 -0.50 -2.80
CA GLY A 123 -16.85 0.15 -1.76
C GLY A 123 -15.34 0.09 -2.08
N ALA A 124 -14.50 0.63 -1.19
CA ALA A 124 -13.06 0.82 -1.43
C ALA A 124 -12.35 -0.48 -1.84
N THR A 125 -12.73 -1.59 -1.24
CA THR A 125 -12.18 -2.91 -1.60
C THR A 125 -12.59 -3.33 -3.01
N GLY A 126 -13.88 -3.22 -3.34
CA GLY A 126 -14.38 -3.66 -4.65
C GLY A 126 -13.89 -2.79 -5.79
N THR A 127 -13.90 -1.46 -5.61
CA THR A 127 -13.38 -0.52 -6.62
C THR A 127 -11.87 -0.70 -6.84
N GLY A 128 -11.10 -0.97 -5.77
CA GLY A 128 -9.69 -1.31 -5.86
C GLY A 128 -9.44 -2.61 -6.62
N ILE A 129 -10.18 -3.68 -6.30
CA ILE A 129 -10.10 -4.97 -7.01
C ILE A 129 -10.48 -4.81 -8.48
N ALA A 130 -11.56 -4.08 -8.78
CA ALA A 130 -12.01 -3.88 -10.15
C ALA A 130 -10.98 -3.12 -10.98
N LEU A 131 -10.36 -2.07 -10.42
CA LEU A 131 -9.30 -1.33 -11.08
C LEU A 131 -8.06 -2.20 -11.32
N ASP A 132 -7.61 -2.93 -10.30
CA ASP A 132 -6.44 -3.81 -10.42
C ASP A 132 -6.68 -4.93 -11.46
N ALA A 133 -7.85 -5.57 -11.44
CA ALA A 133 -8.19 -6.61 -12.41
C ALA A 133 -8.34 -6.05 -13.84
N ALA A 134 -8.96 -4.89 -14.02
CA ALA A 134 -9.14 -4.27 -15.33
C ALA A 134 -7.82 -3.81 -15.95
N THR A 135 -6.93 -3.21 -15.15
CA THR A 135 -5.58 -2.81 -15.60
C THR A 135 -4.70 -4.00 -15.93
N ARG A 136 -5.04 -5.18 -15.41
CA ARG A 136 -4.42 -6.46 -15.78
C ARG A 136 -4.97 -7.05 -17.08
N GLY A 137 -6.02 -6.49 -17.68
CA GLY A 137 -6.61 -6.97 -18.94
C GLY A 137 -7.67 -8.06 -18.76
N LEU A 138 -8.22 -8.21 -17.55
CA LEU A 138 -9.39 -9.06 -17.32
C LEU A 138 -10.66 -8.34 -17.75
N ARG A 139 -11.65 -9.09 -18.27
CA ARG A 139 -13.01 -8.57 -18.43
C ARG A 139 -13.70 -8.56 -17.08
N VAL A 140 -13.82 -7.38 -16.48
CA VAL A 140 -14.38 -7.21 -15.14
C VAL A 140 -15.77 -6.60 -15.20
N ALA A 141 -16.69 -7.16 -14.43
CA ALA A 141 -17.94 -6.52 -14.05
C ALA A 141 -17.90 -6.20 -12.54
N MET A 142 -18.32 -5.01 -12.15
CA MET A 142 -18.53 -4.63 -10.75
C MET A 142 -19.95 -4.11 -10.55
N VAL A 143 -20.61 -4.60 -9.52
CA VAL A 143 -22.03 -4.31 -9.22
C VAL A 143 -22.16 -3.84 -7.78
N ASP A 144 -22.83 -2.71 -7.55
CA ASP A 144 -23.23 -2.22 -6.22
C ASP A 144 -24.75 -2.04 -6.14
N ARG A 145 -25.35 -2.44 -5.02
CA ARG A 145 -26.80 -2.36 -4.78
C ARG A 145 -27.28 -0.92 -4.53
N ASP A 146 -26.43 -0.09 -3.93
CA ASP A 146 -26.70 1.28 -3.52
C ASP A 146 -25.89 2.21 -4.45
N ASP A 147 -25.34 3.30 -3.93
CA ASP A 147 -24.36 4.12 -4.66
C ASP A 147 -22.91 3.75 -4.29
N PHE A 148 -21.94 4.11 -5.13
CA PHE A 148 -20.53 3.87 -4.84
C PHE A 148 -20.11 4.54 -3.53
N ALA A 149 -19.32 3.82 -2.72
CA ALA A 149 -18.89 4.23 -1.38
C ALA A 149 -20.01 4.44 -0.33
N SER A 150 -21.29 4.16 -0.65
CA SER A 150 -22.42 4.38 0.27
C SER A 150 -22.32 3.65 1.61
N GLY A 151 -21.60 2.51 1.63
CA GLY A 151 -21.30 1.70 2.81
C GLY A 151 -20.26 2.32 3.77
N THR A 152 -19.32 1.51 4.26
CA THR A 152 -18.29 1.93 5.22
C THR A 152 -17.28 2.91 4.60
N SER A 153 -17.06 2.82 3.29
CA SER A 153 -16.04 3.59 2.57
C SER A 153 -16.33 5.10 2.44
N SER A 154 -17.44 5.60 2.98
CA SER A 154 -17.74 7.03 3.15
C SER A 154 -17.82 7.47 4.62
N LYS A 155 -17.71 6.52 5.55
CA LYS A 155 -17.94 6.70 6.99
C LYS A 155 -16.66 6.54 7.81
N SER A 156 -15.50 6.74 7.18
CA SER A 156 -14.21 6.68 7.86
C SER A 156 -13.91 7.99 8.62
N THR A 157 -12.83 7.97 9.42
CA THR A 157 -12.23 9.18 10.00
C THR A 157 -11.56 10.08 8.96
N LYS A 158 -11.50 9.66 7.70
CA LYS A 158 -10.88 10.38 6.57
C LYS A 158 -9.37 10.60 6.76
N LEU A 159 -8.73 9.69 7.49
CA LEU A 159 -7.30 9.68 7.75
C LEU A 159 -6.63 8.50 7.03
N VAL A 160 -5.48 8.78 6.43
CA VAL A 160 -4.55 7.78 5.91
C VAL A 160 -3.43 7.68 6.94
N HIS A 161 -3.66 6.87 7.96
CA HIS A 161 -2.77 6.82 9.12
C HIS A 161 -1.69 5.74 8.94
N GLY A 162 -0.44 6.01 9.36
CA GLY A 162 0.63 4.99 9.39
C GLY A 162 0.70 4.17 10.70
N GLY A 163 -0.05 4.54 11.73
CA GLY A 163 -0.32 3.65 12.87
C GLY A 163 0.61 3.79 14.07
N VAL A 164 0.82 5.02 14.53
CA VAL A 164 1.68 5.33 15.71
C VAL A 164 1.31 4.49 16.95
N ARG A 165 0.03 4.19 17.17
CA ARG A 165 -0.43 3.34 18.29
C ARG A 165 -0.02 1.87 18.15
N TYR A 166 0.05 1.37 16.92
CA TYR A 166 0.49 0.00 16.65
C TYR A 166 2.00 -0.14 16.83
N LEU A 167 2.77 0.93 16.57
CA LEU A 167 4.21 0.96 16.85
C LEU A 167 4.49 0.80 18.36
N GLU A 168 3.70 1.45 19.20
CA GLU A 168 3.79 1.29 20.65
C GLU A 168 3.65 -0.17 21.06
N LYS A 169 2.59 -0.85 20.57
CA LYS A 169 2.40 -2.29 20.82
C LYS A 169 3.52 -3.15 20.24
N ALA A 170 3.95 -2.90 19.01
CA ALA A 170 5.02 -3.66 18.38
C ALA A 170 6.32 -3.63 19.21
N VAL A 171 6.63 -2.47 19.81
CA VAL A 171 7.84 -2.29 20.64
C VAL A 171 7.67 -2.93 22.02
N PHE A 172 6.54 -2.70 22.70
CA PHE A 172 6.33 -3.20 24.06
C PHE A 172 6.01 -4.70 24.12
N GLU A 173 5.31 -5.23 23.12
CA GLU A 173 4.89 -6.63 23.05
C GLU A 173 5.83 -7.48 22.16
N LEU A 174 6.86 -6.85 21.56
CA LEU A 174 7.80 -7.49 20.62
C LEU A 174 7.09 -8.21 19.45
N ASP A 175 5.95 -7.66 19.00
CA ASP A 175 5.15 -8.25 17.94
C ASP A 175 5.66 -7.83 16.55
N TYR A 176 6.30 -8.77 15.87
CA TYR A 176 6.81 -8.59 14.51
C TYR A 176 5.71 -8.32 13.47
N ASN A 177 4.50 -8.86 13.66
CA ASN A 177 3.39 -8.65 12.73
C ASN A 177 2.89 -7.21 12.80
N GLN A 178 2.81 -6.65 14.01
CA GLN A 178 2.47 -5.23 14.20
C GLN A 178 3.54 -4.32 13.60
N TYR A 179 4.81 -4.67 13.77
CA TYR A 179 5.90 -3.94 13.13
C TYR A 179 5.77 -3.93 11.60
N LYS A 180 5.49 -5.09 10.99
CA LYS A 180 5.27 -5.22 9.55
C LYS A 180 4.09 -4.37 9.08
N LEU A 181 2.98 -4.40 9.81
CA LEU A 181 1.78 -3.60 9.52
C LEU A 181 2.08 -2.09 9.52
N VAL A 182 2.84 -1.60 10.51
CA VAL A 182 3.22 -0.18 10.58
C VAL A 182 4.08 0.22 9.38
N LYS A 183 5.05 -0.61 9.00
CA LYS A 183 5.89 -0.35 7.82
C LYS A 183 5.08 -0.29 6.52
N GLU A 184 4.20 -1.26 6.33
CA GLU A 184 3.31 -1.32 5.18
C GLU A 184 2.39 -0.10 5.13
N ALA A 185 1.75 0.24 6.25
CA ALA A 185 0.87 1.41 6.34
C ALA A 185 1.60 2.73 6.07
N LEU A 186 2.83 2.90 6.59
CA LEU A 186 3.66 4.09 6.33
C LEU A 186 4.00 4.26 4.85
N ARG A 187 4.33 3.16 4.18
CA ARG A 187 4.67 3.13 2.77
C ARG A 187 3.44 3.35 1.88
N GLU A 188 2.36 2.63 2.14
CA GLU A 188 1.08 2.82 1.44
C GLU A 188 0.56 4.24 1.61
N ARG A 189 0.72 4.85 2.79
CA ARG A 189 0.36 6.26 3.01
C ARG A 189 1.11 7.18 2.04
N ARG A 190 2.41 6.97 1.83
CA ARG A 190 3.19 7.80 0.90
C ARG A 190 2.67 7.64 -0.53
N TYR A 191 2.49 6.42 -1.00
CA TYR A 191 1.96 6.18 -2.35
C TYR A 191 0.54 6.70 -2.54
N PHE A 192 -0.30 6.55 -1.52
CA PHE A 192 -1.67 7.04 -1.54
C PHE A 192 -1.70 8.56 -1.72
N LEU A 193 -0.84 9.29 -0.99
CA LEU A 193 -0.70 10.75 -1.10
C LEU A 193 -0.17 11.18 -2.48
N ASP A 194 0.78 10.42 -3.04
CA ASP A 194 1.37 10.72 -4.35
C ASP A 194 0.45 10.36 -5.53
N THR A 195 -0.39 9.34 -5.39
CA THR A 195 -1.26 8.83 -6.47
C THR A 195 -2.44 9.76 -6.72
N ALA A 196 -3.04 10.30 -5.66
CA ALA A 196 -4.21 11.15 -5.74
C ALA A 196 -4.05 12.42 -4.88
N PRO A 197 -3.10 13.31 -5.24
CA PRO A 197 -2.81 14.53 -4.47
C PRO A 197 -3.95 15.54 -4.49
N HIS A 198 -4.90 15.40 -5.42
CA HIS A 198 -6.12 16.21 -5.49
C HIS A 198 -7.22 15.73 -4.53
N LEU A 199 -7.10 14.53 -3.97
CA LEU A 199 -8.06 13.93 -3.02
C LEU A 199 -7.44 13.63 -1.66
N SER A 200 -6.13 13.83 -1.51
CA SER A 200 -5.40 13.48 -0.32
C SER A 200 -4.31 14.52 -0.04
N SER A 201 -3.98 14.70 1.23
CA SER A 201 -3.04 15.73 1.68
C SER A 201 -2.38 15.31 2.99
N TRP A 202 -1.20 15.85 3.25
CA TRP A 202 -0.60 15.80 4.58
C TRP A 202 -1.46 16.53 5.63
N LEU A 203 -1.50 15.97 6.84
CA LEU A 203 -2.21 16.51 7.98
C LEU A 203 -1.27 16.56 9.19
N PRO A 204 -0.91 17.76 9.68
CA PRO A 204 -0.24 17.90 10.97
C PRO A 204 -1.24 17.63 12.10
N ILE A 205 -0.92 16.66 12.95
CA ILE A 205 -1.74 16.27 14.10
C ILE A 205 -1.04 16.72 15.38
N MET A 206 -1.71 17.60 16.13
CA MET A 206 -1.23 18.12 17.41
C MET A 206 -1.79 17.30 18.59
N ILE A 207 -0.90 16.76 19.42
CA ILE A 207 -1.21 16.04 20.66
C ILE A 207 -0.89 16.94 21.85
N PRO A 208 -1.88 17.47 22.60
CA PRO A 208 -1.63 18.27 23.79
C PRO A 208 -1.05 17.42 24.93
N VAL A 209 -0.07 17.98 25.64
CA VAL A 209 0.64 17.33 26.75
C VAL A 209 0.23 17.96 28.07
N ASP A 210 -0.39 17.17 28.94
CA ASP A 210 -0.93 17.57 30.26
C ASP A 210 0.03 17.30 31.43
N LYS A 211 1.06 16.46 31.24
CA LYS A 211 2.04 16.11 32.28
C LYS A 211 3.46 16.22 31.73
N TRP A 212 4.38 16.77 32.53
CA TRP A 212 5.75 17.05 32.08
C TRP A 212 6.50 15.79 31.61
N TRP A 213 6.29 14.64 32.26
CA TRP A 213 6.94 13.38 31.91
C TRP A 213 6.43 12.77 30.60
N LYS A 214 5.22 13.13 30.16
CA LYS A 214 4.68 12.67 28.87
C LYS A 214 5.38 13.34 27.68
N ALA A 215 5.96 14.53 27.87
CA ALA A 215 6.68 15.23 26.81
C ALA A 215 7.87 14.42 26.28
N PRO A 216 8.84 13.96 27.11
CA PRO A 216 9.93 13.12 26.63
C PRO A 216 9.45 11.75 26.12
N TYR A 217 8.39 11.18 26.71
CA TYR A 217 7.81 9.92 26.25
C TYR A 217 7.24 10.01 24.82
N PHE A 218 6.36 10.98 24.58
CA PHE A 218 5.77 11.19 23.25
C PHE A 218 6.81 11.63 22.24
N TRP A 219 7.78 12.46 22.63
CA TRP A 219 8.91 12.81 21.77
C TRP A 219 9.70 11.59 21.31
N ALA A 220 10.04 10.68 22.23
CA ALA A 220 10.73 9.45 21.87
C ALA A 220 9.90 8.57 20.94
N GLY A 221 8.59 8.43 21.22
CA GLY A 221 7.66 7.67 20.37
C GLY A 221 7.52 8.24 18.96
N THR A 222 7.32 9.55 18.82
CA THR A 222 7.21 10.18 17.50
C THR A 222 8.53 10.17 16.75
N LYS A 223 9.69 10.28 17.43
CA LYS A 223 10.99 10.13 16.79
C LYS A 223 11.28 8.71 16.34
N ALA A 224 10.88 7.70 17.12
CA ALA A 224 10.94 6.31 16.69
C ALA A 224 10.07 6.08 15.44
N TYR A 225 8.89 6.70 15.39
CA TYR A 225 8.00 6.67 14.24
C TYR A 225 8.60 7.37 13.00
N ASP A 226 9.13 8.59 13.15
CA ASP A 226 9.84 9.32 12.09
C ASP A 226 11.02 8.48 11.53
N PHE A 227 11.79 7.86 12.44
CA PHE A 227 12.91 7.01 12.07
C PHE A 227 12.46 5.76 11.31
N LEU A 228 11.36 5.14 11.74
CA LEU A 228 10.80 3.97 11.06
C LEU A 228 10.23 4.31 9.68
N ALA A 229 9.63 5.50 9.54
CA ALA A 229 9.13 6.00 8.27
C ALA A 229 10.25 6.25 7.26
N GLY A 230 11.44 6.68 7.71
CA GLY A 230 12.61 6.82 6.83
C GLY A 230 12.33 7.73 5.63
N SER A 231 12.47 7.20 4.41
CA SER A 231 12.15 7.90 3.15
C SER A 231 10.65 8.19 2.96
N GLU A 232 9.78 7.41 3.61
CA GLU A 232 8.33 7.54 3.54
C GLU A 232 7.80 8.57 4.55
N ASN A 233 8.72 9.26 5.25
CA ASN A 233 8.33 10.31 6.17
C ASN A 233 7.86 11.54 5.40
N ILE A 234 6.76 12.13 5.88
CA ILE A 234 6.21 13.35 5.31
C ILE A 234 7.06 14.53 5.78
N GLU A 235 7.11 14.71 7.10
CA GLU A 235 7.90 15.73 7.80
C GLU A 235 8.27 15.23 9.19
N SER A 236 9.36 15.75 9.75
CA SER A 236 9.78 15.33 11.08
C SER A 236 8.90 15.93 12.18
N SER A 237 8.56 15.12 13.18
CA SER A 237 7.83 15.53 14.37
C SER A 237 8.57 16.62 15.16
N TYR A 238 7.82 17.52 15.81
CA TYR A 238 8.38 18.60 16.60
C TYR A 238 7.52 18.92 17.84
N PHE A 239 8.10 19.69 18.76
CA PHE A 239 7.46 20.08 20.02
C PHE A 239 7.07 21.55 19.95
N LEU A 240 5.83 21.84 20.32
CA LEU A 240 5.32 23.18 20.51
C LEU A 240 5.27 23.52 21.99
N THR A 241 5.84 24.67 22.32
CA THR A 241 5.70 25.25 23.66
C THR A 241 4.24 25.58 23.93
N LYS A 242 3.87 25.66 25.22
CA LYS A 242 2.52 26.04 25.65
C LYS A 242 1.98 27.28 24.94
N SER A 243 2.79 28.34 24.81
CA SER A 243 2.38 29.57 24.12
C SER A 243 1.98 29.28 22.68
N LYS A 244 2.87 28.65 21.89
CA LYS A 244 2.61 28.34 20.48
C LYS A 244 1.43 27.40 20.28
N ALA A 245 1.24 26.43 21.18
CA ALA A 245 0.10 25.53 21.13
C ALA A 245 -1.23 26.28 21.37
N LEU A 246 -1.25 27.25 22.29
CA LEU A 246 -2.41 28.11 22.55
C LEU A 246 -2.63 29.14 21.43
N ASP A 247 -1.57 29.59 20.77
CA ASP A 247 -1.68 30.48 19.60
C ASP A 247 -2.33 29.73 18.42
N ALA A 248 -1.94 28.47 18.19
CA ALA A 248 -2.53 27.62 17.15
C ALA A 248 -3.96 27.17 17.48
N PHE A 249 -4.23 26.81 18.74
CA PHE A 249 -5.55 26.35 19.19
C PHE A 249 -5.95 27.04 20.51
N PRO A 250 -6.57 28.24 20.44
CA PRO A 250 -6.92 29.04 21.62
C PRO A 250 -7.91 28.37 22.58
N MET A 251 -8.70 27.41 22.08
CA MET A 251 -9.70 26.66 22.83
C MET A 251 -9.11 25.51 23.68
N LEU A 252 -7.80 25.24 23.58
CA LEU A 252 -7.16 24.23 24.41
C LEU A 252 -7.25 24.58 25.90
N LYS A 253 -7.40 23.55 26.73
CA LYS A 253 -7.39 23.69 28.19
C LYS A 253 -6.04 24.24 28.66
N LYS A 254 -6.03 25.49 29.11
CA LYS A 254 -4.81 26.20 29.55
C LYS A 254 -4.21 25.65 30.86
N SER A 255 -5.06 25.13 31.75
CA SER A 255 -4.65 24.55 33.03
C SER A 255 -3.97 23.20 32.81
N GLY A 256 -2.77 23.04 33.37
CA GLY A 256 -1.98 21.81 33.25
C GLY A 256 -1.31 21.56 31.90
N LEU A 257 -1.55 22.41 30.89
CA LEU A 257 -0.88 22.29 29.59
C LEU A 257 0.61 22.61 29.72
N VAL A 258 1.45 21.64 29.36
CA VAL A 258 2.91 21.76 29.30
C VAL A 258 3.36 22.23 27.91
N GLY A 259 2.70 21.73 26.86
CA GLY A 259 2.98 22.01 25.46
C GLY A 259 2.21 21.04 24.58
N ALA A 260 2.66 20.84 23.35
CA ALA A 260 2.07 19.87 22.44
C ALA A 260 3.14 19.21 21.55
N LEU A 261 2.94 17.95 21.20
CA LEU A 261 3.72 17.29 20.15
C LEU A 261 2.96 17.40 18.83
N VAL A 262 3.67 17.67 17.75
CA VAL A 262 3.11 17.63 16.41
C VAL A 262 3.82 16.54 15.62
N TYR A 263 3.03 15.66 15.01
CA TYR A 263 3.50 14.67 14.05
C TYR A 263 2.63 14.74 12.78
N TYR A 264 3.10 14.13 11.70
CA TYR A 264 2.45 14.21 10.40
C TYR A 264 1.83 12.88 10.00
N ASP A 265 0.60 12.96 9.50
CA ASP A 265 -0.11 11.84 8.88
C ASP A 265 -0.80 12.25 7.57
N GLY A 266 -1.54 11.34 6.95
CA GLY A 266 -2.33 11.65 5.76
C GLY A 266 -3.81 11.90 6.09
N ALA A 267 -4.45 12.76 5.32
CA ALA A 267 -5.89 12.91 5.24
C ALA A 267 -6.37 12.70 3.80
N HIS A 268 -7.60 12.25 3.62
CA HIS A 268 -8.17 12.06 2.29
C HIS A 268 -9.69 12.30 2.24
N ASN A 269 -10.23 12.38 1.04
CA ASN A 269 -11.67 12.26 0.81
C ASN A 269 -12.00 10.82 0.42
N ASP A 270 -12.57 10.07 1.36
CA ASP A 270 -12.82 8.63 1.25
C ASP A 270 -13.82 8.30 0.12
N SER A 271 -14.96 8.97 0.09
CA SER A 271 -15.98 8.74 -0.94
C SER A 271 -15.50 9.14 -2.34
N ARG A 272 -14.83 10.30 -2.47
CA ARG A 272 -14.30 10.73 -3.78
C ARG A 272 -13.18 9.84 -4.27
N MET A 273 -12.30 9.35 -3.39
CA MET A 273 -11.27 8.39 -3.77
C MET A 273 -11.91 7.13 -4.37
N ASN A 274 -12.92 6.59 -3.70
CA ASN A 274 -13.62 5.40 -4.17
C ASN A 274 -14.28 5.60 -5.55
N VAL A 275 -14.96 6.74 -5.74
CA VAL A 275 -15.55 7.08 -7.03
C VAL A 275 -14.47 7.23 -8.11
N SER A 276 -13.34 7.85 -7.79
CA SER A 276 -12.21 7.96 -8.72
C SER A 276 -11.64 6.59 -9.10
N LEU A 277 -11.55 5.64 -8.18
CA LEU A 277 -11.15 4.25 -8.48
C LEU A 277 -12.16 3.58 -9.43
N ALA A 278 -13.47 3.70 -9.14
CA ALA A 278 -14.51 3.17 -10.01
C ALA A 278 -14.45 3.79 -11.41
N MET A 279 -14.39 5.12 -11.53
CA MET A 279 -14.28 5.80 -12.83
C MET A 279 -13.03 5.40 -13.59
N THR A 280 -11.90 5.23 -12.90
CA THR A 280 -10.65 4.77 -13.52
C THR A 280 -10.80 3.34 -14.01
N ALA A 281 -11.41 2.45 -13.24
CA ALA A 281 -11.66 1.07 -13.68
C ALA A 281 -12.56 1.03 -14.92
N ALA A 282 -13.59 1.88 -14.99
CA ALA A 282 -14.43 2.03 -16.18
C ALA A 282 -13.64 2.55 -17.39
N LEU A 283 -12.71 3.50 -17.18
CA LEU A 283 -11.80 3.98 -18.22
C LEU A 283 -10.91 2.86 -18.79
N TYR A 284 -10.52 1.89 -17.96
CA TYR A 284 -9.78 0.68 -18.37
C TYR A 284 -10.69 -0.43 -18.95
N GLY A 285 -11.98 -0.17 -19.15
CA GLY A 285 -12.91 -1.08 -19.82
C GLY A 285 -13.71 -2.01 -18.90
N ALA A 286 -13.62 -1.84 -17.58
CA ALA A 286 -14.51 -2.55 -16.67
C ALA A 286 -15.96 -2.10 -16.83
N THR A 287 -16.91 -3.03 -16.79
CA THR A 287 -18.34 -2.70 -16.68
C THR A 287 -18.65 -2.45 -15.21
N ILE A 288 -19.11 -1.24 -14.88
CA ILE A 288 -19.34 -0.85 -13.49
C ILE A 288 -20.71 -0.25 -13.36
N VAL A 289 -21.54 -0.83 -12.50
CA VAL A 289 -22.93 -0.42 -12.27
C VAL A 289 -23.22 -0.29 -10.78
N ASN A 290 -23.89 0.80 -10.41
CA ASN A 290 -24.49 1.01 -9.09
C ASN A 290 -26.02 0.91 -9.20
N HIS A 291 -26.71 0.89 -8.06
CA HIS A 291 -28.17 0.71 -7.96
C HIS A 291 -28.68 -0.62 -8.54
N VAL A 292 -27.85 -1.66 -8.52
CA VAL A 292 -28.19 -3.01 -9.00
C VAL A 292 -27.87 -4.01 -7.90
N GLU A 293 -28.90 -4.61 -7.32
CA GLU A 293 -28.73 -5.62 -6.29
C GLU A 293 -28.54 -7.01 -6.90
N ILE A 294 -27.50 -7.73 -6.47
CA ILE A 294 -27.35 -9.15 -6.77
C ILE A 294 -28.21 -9.94 -5.78
N THR A 295 -29.29 -10.52 -6.28
CA THR A 295 -30.26 -11.29 -5.48
C THR A 295 -29.91 -12.78 -5.38
N GLY A 296 -29.05 -13.28 -6.26
CA GLY A 296 -28.67 -14.68 -6.32
C GLY A 296 -27.54 -14.92 -7.31
N LEU A 297 -26.92 -16.09 -7.19
CA LEU A 297 -25.89 -16.56 -8.10
C LEU A 297 -26.36 -17.90 -8.68
N GLU A 298 -26.53 -17.94 -10.00
CA GLU A 298 -26.89 -19.18 -10.68
C GLU A 298 -25.64 -20.02 -10.90
N LYS A 299 -25.81 -21.34 -10.74
CA LYS A 299 -24.73 -22.30 -10.91
C LYS A 299 -25.17 -23.41 -11.85
N ASP A 300 -24.26 -23.86 -12.70
CA ASP A 300 -24.44 -25.06 -13.49
C ASP A 300 -24.41 -26.33 -12.61
N ALA A 301 -24.64 -27.49 -13.23
CA ALA A 301 -24.61 -28.78 -12.56
C ALA A 301 -23.25 -29.13 -11.92
N ASP A 302 -22.16 -28.50 -12.38
CA ASP A 302 -20.80 -28.66 -11.86
C ASP A 302 -20.49 -27.66 -10.73
N GLY A 303 -21.45 -26.80 -10.37
CA GLY A 303 -21.33 -25.78 -9.34
C GLY A 303 -20.59 -24.51 -9.78
N ARG A 304 -20.35 -24.33 -11.08
CA ARG A 304 -19.73 -23.11 -11.64
C ARG A 304 -20.77 -22.03 -11.86
N LEU A 305 -20.37 -20.79 -11.66
CA LEU A 305 -21.22 -19.63 -11.94
C LEU A 305 -21.47 -19.53 -13.44
N ILE A 306 -22.75 -19.35 -13.81
CA ILE A 306 -23.21 -19.11 -15.18
C ILE A 306 -23.75 -17.69 -15.34
#